data_AF-A0A1S9P9H8-F1
#
_entry.id   AF-A0A1S9P9H8-F1
#
_cell.length_a   1.000
_cell.length_b   1.000
_cell.length_c   1.000
_cell.angle_alpha   90.00
_cell.angle_beta   90.00
_cell.angle_gamma   90.00
#
_symmetry.space_group_name_H-M   'P 1'
#
loop_
_entity.id
_entity.type
_entity.pdbx_description
1 polymer ?
#
loop_
_entity_poly.entity_id
_entity_poly.type
_entity_poly.pdbx_seq_one_letter_code
_entity_poly.pdbx_strand_id
1 'polypeptide(L)'
;MQDRYLPFIAVFILTSVLLWVATIVTDCTCHGLNYYALSYDMFSGAETFVSSAGIFILGVLLYYALRRLFKPKRSVLKYTYWALLPLAVFNNAIVTTIHNLKVGGIERSICNKTRNNDGTGGVISKGLTLKEYRYIQNLQGELLNLPRSSKNITVRFYGGDFIGDFILQVDAICQKREIIKTGKNWRVKSTSKKNDTKLVVYSAPAK
;
A
#
# COMPACT_ATOMS: atom_id res chain seq x y z
N MET A 1 22.70 -38.66 5.01
CA MET A 1 21.27 -38.24 5.04
C MET A 1 21.06 -36.77 4.66
N GLN A 2 22.11 -35.93 4.58
CA GLN A 2 22.03 -34.50 4.27
C GLN A 2 21.62 -34.19 2.81
N ASP A 3 22.05 -34.98 1.83
CA ASP A 3 21.93 -34.59 0.41
C ASP A 3 20.50 -34.64 -0.15
N ARG A 4 19.58 -35.36 0.50
CA ARG A 4 18.20 -35.53 -0.01
C ARG A 4 17.24 -34.38 0.31
N TYR A 5 17.63 -33.46 1.20
CA TYR A 5 16.81 -32.30 1.58
C TYR A 5 17.34 -30.98 1.00
N LEU A 6 18.59 -30.99 0.51
CA LEU A 6 19.23 -29.86 -0.19
C LEU A 6 18.36 -29.27 -1.32
N PRO A 7 17.73 -30.05 -2.22
CA PRO A 7 16.90 -29.48 -3.27
C PRO A 7 15.63 -28.82 -2.74
N PHE A 8 15.05 -29.31 -1.64
CA PHE A 8 13.87 -28.70 -1.04
C PHE A 8 14.18 -27.38 -0.36
N ILE A 9 15.33 -27.30 0.32
CA ILE A 9 15.82 -26.06 0.92
C ILE A 9 16.16 -25.04 -0.17
N ALA A 10 16.81 -25.48 -1.25
CA ALA A 10 17.13 -24.60 -2.38
C ALA A 10 15.86 -24.09 -3.09
N VAL A 11 14.86 -24.94 -3.31
CA VAL A 11 13.57 -24.52 -3.86
C VAL A 11 12.86 -23.56 -2.91
N PHE A 12 12.86 -23.83 -1.60
CA PHE A 12 12.27 -22.91 -0.62
C PHE A 12 12.94 -21.54 -0.67
N ILE A 13 14.28 -21.49 -0.59
CA ILE A 13 15.05 -20.23 -0.68
C ILE A 13 14.75 -19.51 -2.00
N LEU A 14 14.76 -20.22 -3.13
CA LEU A 14 14.46 -19.62 -4.44
C LEU A 14 13.03 -19.05 -4.49
N THR A 15 12.04 -19.80 -4.00
CA THR A 15 10.65 -19.31 -3.93
C THR A 15 10.50 -18.14 -2.97
N SER A 16 11.20 -18.15 -1.82
CA SER A 16 11.23 -17.03 -0.88
C SER A 16 11.78 -15.78 -1.53
N VAL A 17 12.90 -15.88 -2.26
CA VAL A 17 13.53 -14.76 -2.95
C VAL A 17 12.62 -14.23 -4.07
N LEU A 18 12.04 -15.12 -4.88
CA LEU A 18 11.12 -14.73 -5.95
C LEU A 18 9.86 -14.04 -5.41
N LEU A 19 9.28 -14.57 -4.32
CA LEU A 19 8.13 -13.95 -3.67
C LEU A 19 8.50 -12.65 -2.98
N TRP A 20 9.66 -12.56 -2.35
CA TRP A 20 10.15 -11.32 -1.74
C TRP A 20 10.35 -10.22 -2.78
N VAL A 21 10.96 -10.56 -3.92
CA VAL A 21 11.09 -9.65 -5.07
C VAL A 21 9.71 -9.28 -5.62
N ALA A 22 8.80 -10.24 -5.79
CA ALA A 22 7.44 -9.98 -6.25
C ALA A 22 6.65 -9.08 -5.28
N THR A 23 6.75 -9.30 -3.98
CA THR A 23 6.14 -8.46 -2.96
C THR A 23 6.79 -7.09 -2.91
N ILE A 24 8.10 -6.95 -3.03
CA ILE A 24 8.74 -5.63 -3.10
C ILE A 24 8.29 -4.87 -4.34
N VAL A 25 8.34 -5.53 -5.51
CA VAL A 25 7.93 -4.92 -6.78
C VAL A 25 6.44 -4.56 -6.78
N THR A 26 5.61 -5.31 -6.07
CA THR A 26 4.17 -5.03 -5.97
C THR A 26 3.76 -4.15 -4.80
N ASP A 27 4.40 -4.16 -3.63
CA ASP A 27 4.19 -3.21 -2.52
C ASP A 27 4.65 -1.81 -2.89
N CYS A 28 5.64 -1.70 -3.79
CA CYS A 28 5.96 -0.43 -4.43
C CYS A 28 4.78 0.15 -5.24
N THR A 29 3.66 -0.56 -5.41
CA THR A 29 2.48 0.00 -6.10
C THR A 29 1.79 1.10 -5.32
N CYS A 30 2.04 1.35 -4.02
CA CYS A 30 1.90 2.69 -3.41
C CYS A 30 2.14 2.68 -1.89
N HIS A 31 3.18 3.34 -1.40
CA HIS A 31 3.12 3.86 -0.03
C HIS A 31 1.98 4.89 0.11
N GLY A 32 1.75 5.71 -0.93
CA GLY A 32 0.78 6.81 -0.94
C GLY A 32 -0.69 6.43 -0.70
N LEU A 33 -1.20 5.39 -1.37
CA LEU A 33 -2.59 4.92 -1.16
C LEU A 33 -2.79 4.32 0.22
N ASN A 34 -1.78 3.65 0.76
CA ASN A 34 -1.83 3.13 2.13
C ASN A 34 -1.81 4.25 3.19
N TYR A 35 -1.13 5.37 2.92
CA TYR A 35 -1.27 6.60 3.73
C TYR A 35 -2.69 7.15 3.73
N TYR A 36 -3.42 7.05 2.60
CA TYR A 36 -4.81 7.52 2.51
C TYR A 36 -5.81 6.54 3.16
N ALA A 37 -5.50 5.24 3.24
CA ALA A 37 -6.36 4.20 3.81
C ALA A 37 -6.22 4.00 5.34
N LEU A 38 -5.28 4.70 6.00
CA LEU A 38 -4.91 4.65 7.44
C LEU A 38 -4.10 3.41 7.90
N SER A 39 -3.16 3.72 8.81
CA SER A 39 -2.14 2.92 9.51
C SER A 39 -1.17 2.11 8.64
N TYR A 40 -0.11 2.76 8.14
CA TYR A 40 1.06 2.02 7.69
C TYR A 40 1.97 1.73 8.88
N ASP A 41 1.95 0.47 9.31
CA ASP A 41 3.02 -0.10 10.11
C ASP A 41 4.23 -0.30 9.19
N MET A 42 5.19 0.63 9.24
CA MET A 42 6.44 0.57 8.47
C MET A 42 7.24 -0.72 8.75
N PHE A 43 6.87 -1.49 9.77
CA PHE A 43 7.45 -2.77 10.13
C PHE A 43 6.87 -3.99 9.37
N SER A 44 5.76 -3.84 8.65
CA SER A 44 5.04 -4.95 8.02
C SER A 44 5.89 -5.81 7.08
N GLY A 45 6.85 -5.23 6.34
CA GLY A 45 7.73 -5.99 5.44
C GLY A 45 8.72 -6.92 6.18
N ALA A 46 9.31 -6.42 7.27
CA ALA A 46 10.24 -7.20 8.10
C ALA A 46 9.48 -8.22 8.96
N GLU A 47 8.33 -7.85 9.51
CA GLU A 47 7.43 -8.76 10.24
C GLU A 47 6.90 -9.88 9.34
N THR A 48 6.59 -9.60 8.08
CA THR A 48 6.17 -10.63 7.12
C THR A 48 7.29 -11.62 6.85
N PHE A 49 8.55 -11.16 6.75
CA PHE A 49 9.69 -12.05 6.59
C PHE A 49 9.96 -12.91 7.84
N VAL A 50 9.94 -12.30 9.03
CA VAL A 50 10.15 -13.00 10.31
C VAL A 50 9.03 -14.00 10.60
N SER A 51 7.77 -13.62 10.36
CA SER A 51 6.62 -14.53 10.51
C SER A 51 6.66 -15.68 9.51
N SER A 52 7.03 -15.43 8.24
CA SER A 52 7.19 -16.47 7.21
C SER A 52 8.29 -17.47 7.60
N ALA A 53 9.43 -16.98 8.08
CA ALA A 53 10.51 -17.82 8.59
C ALA A 53 10.06 -18.65 9.80
N GLY A 54 9.32 -18.03 10.74
CA GLY A 54 8.74 -18.70 11.90
C GLY A 54 7.76 -19.82 11.52
N ILE A 55 6.82 -19.55 10.61
CA ILE A 55 5.84 -20.53 10.10
C ILE A 55 6.56 -21.70 9.40
N PHE A 56 7.60 -21.41 8.62
CA PHE A 56 8.38 -22.46 7.97
C PHE A 56 9.08 -23.37 9.00
N ILE A 57 9.80 -22.79 9.96
CA ILE A 57 10.47 -23.54 11.03
C ILE A 57 9.45 -24.39 11.81
N LEU A 58 8.32 -23.80 12.18
CA LEU A 58 7.26 -24.50 12.90
C LEU A 58 6.70 -25.67 12.08
N GLY A 59 6.47 -25.48 10.78
CA GLY A 59 6.01 -26.53 9.88
C GLY A 59 7.03 -27.66 9.71
N VAL A 60 8.33 -27.33 9.62
CA VAL A 60 9.38 -28.37 9.60
C VAL A 60 9.38 -29.18 10.90
N LEU A 61 9.29 -28.51 12.05
CA LEU A 61 9.22 -29.19 13.36
C LEU A 61 7.97 -30.08 13.46
N LEU A 62 6.82 -29.58 13.00
CA LEU A 62 5.56 -30.32 13.01
C LEU A 62 5.61 -31.56 12.11
N TYR A 63 6.26 -31.45 10.94
CA TYR A 63 6.51 -32.59 10.05
C TYR A 63 7.34 -33.68 10.74
N TYR A 64 8.43 -33.31 11.42
CA TYR A 64 9.25 -34.27 12.14
C TYR A 64 8.52 -34.90 13.33
N ALA A 65 7.73 -34.12 14.08
CA ALA A 65 6.89 -34.63 15.16
C ALA A 65 5.84 -35.63 14.66
N LEU A 66 5.09 -35.28 13.61
CA LEU A 66 4.11 -36.16 12.96
C LEU A 66 4.76 -37.43 12.42
N ARG A 67 5.95 -37.31 11.81
CA ARG A 67 6.69 -38.48 11.30
C ARG A 67 7.12 -39.42 12.44
N ARG A 68 7.49 -38.87 13.60
CA ARG A 68 7.87 -39.65 14.78
C ARG A 68 6.67 -40.33 15.43
N LEU A 69 5.52 -39.65 15.50
CA LEU A 69 4.30 -40.15 16.12
C LEU A 69 3.56 -41.18 15.25
N PHE A 70 3.37 -40.88 13.96
CA PHE A 70 2.50 -41.66 13.08
C PHE A 70 3.24 -42.55 12.07
N LYS A 71 4.58 -42.45 11.97
CA LYS A 71 5.43 -43.22 11.03
C LYS A 71 4.78 -43.41 9.64
N PRO A 72 4.38 -42.33 8.95
CA PRO A 72 3.65 -42.44 7.69
C PRO A 72 4.50 -43.22 6.68
N LYS A 73 4.03 -44.41 6.28
CA LYS A 73 4.70 -45.27 5.29
C LYS A 73 4.57 -44.76 3.86
N ARG A 74 3.59 -43.88 3.58
CA ARG A 74 3.29 -43.40 2.22
C ARG A 74 4.15 -42.21 1.84
N SER A 75 4.93 -42.38 0.78
CA SER A 75 5.73 -41.33 0.13
C SER A 75 4.88 -40.13 -0.32
N VAL A 76 3.65 -40.38 -0.78
CA VAL A 76 2.70 -39.34 -1.22
C VAL A 76 2.46 -38.30 -0.13
N LEU A 77 2.21 -38.73 1.10
CA LEU A 77 1.89 -37.83 2.22
C LEU A 77 3.07 -36.89 2.56
N LYS A 78 4.30 -37.39 2.39
CA LYS A 78 5.52 -36.57 2.47
C LYS A 78 5.54 -35.51 1.37
N TYR A 79 5.37 -35.89 0.11
CA TYR A 79 5.43 -34.93 -1.00
C TYR A 79 4.30 -33.89 -0.92
N THR A 80 3.08 -34.29 -0.56
CA THR A 80 1.96 -33.36 -0.37
C THR A 80 2.23 -32.37 0.75
N TYR A 81 2.75 -32.82 1.91
CA TYR A 81 3.08 -31.92 3.01
C TYR A 81 4.10 -30.86 2.61
N TRP A 82 5.19 -31.28 1.97
CA TRP A 82 6.25 -30.38 1.53
C TRP A 82 5.84 -29.48 0.36
N ALA A 83 4.82 -29.85 -0.42
CA ALA A 83 4.21 -28.98 -1.42
C ALA A 83 3.27 -27.93 -0.81
N LEU A 84 2.53 -28.29 0.26
CA LEU A 84 1.60 -27.39 0.94
C LEU A 84 2.29 -26.41 1.90
N LEU A 85 3.42 -26.78 2.48
CA LEU A 85 4.13 -25.93 3.44
C LEU A 85 4.55 -24.58 2.83
N PRO A 86 5.15 -24.49 1.63
CA PRO A 86 5.41 -23.22 0.97
C PRO A 86 4.14 -22.40 0.72
N LEU A 87 3.04 -23.04 0.29
CA LEU A 87 1.76 -22.35 0.08
C LEU A 87 1.24 -21.70 1.37
N ALA A 88 1.38 -22.38 2.52
CA ALA A 88 1.01 -21.83 3.82
C ALA A 88 1.94 -20.70 4.26
N VAL A 89 3.25 -20.87 4.08
CA VAL A 89 4.27 -19.86 4.43
C VAL A 89 4.08 -18.58 3.61
N PHE A 90 3.78 -18.71 2.32
CA PHE A 90 3.68 -17.58 1.40
C PHE A 90 2.25 -17.11 1.13
N ASN A 91 1.25 -17.62 1.86
CA ASN A 91 -0.15 -17.30 1.61
C ASN A 91 -0.41 -15.77 1.60
N ASN A 92 0.11 -15.05 2.60
CA ASN A 92 -0.06 -13.59 2.68
C ASN A 92 0.59 -12.89 1.48
N ALA A 93 1.83 -13.27 1.14
CA ALA A 93 2.55 -12.69 0.00
C ALA A 93 1.82 -12.95 -1.35
N ILE A 94 1.26 -14.16 -1.52
CA ILE A 94 0.45 -14.52 -2.69
C ILE A 94 -0.83 -13.68 -2.75
N VAL A 95 -1.56 -13.57 -1.64
CA VAL A 95 -2.79 -12.77 -1.54
C VAL A 95 -2.51 -11.30 -1.83
N THR A 96 -1.45 -10.72 -1.25
CA THR A 96 -1.02 -9.35 -1.51
C THR A 96 -0.64 -9.15 -2.98
N THR A 97 0.12 -10.07 -3.57
CA THR A 97 0.48 -10.00 -4.99
C THR A 97 -0.78 -10.06 -5.87
N ILE A 98 -1.73 -10.95 -5.59
CA ILE A 98 -3.00 -11.04 -6.33
C ILE A 98 -3.84 -9.77 -6.17
N HIS A 99 -3.89 -9.22 -4.95
CA HIS A 99 -4.56 -7.95 -4.70
C HIS A 99 -3.91 -6.82 -5.50
N ASN A 100 -2.58 -6.74 -5.50
CA ASN A 100 -1.81 -5.75 -6.24
C ASN A 100 -1.95 -5.89 -7.77
N LEU A 101 -2.10 -7.11 -8.28
CA LEU A 101 -2.42 -7.35 -9.69
C LEU A 101 -3.84 -6.90 -10.07
N LYS A 102 -4.75 -6.80 -9.09
CA LYS A 102 -6.12 -6.31 -9.27
C LYS A 102 -6.26 -4.79 -9.06
N VAL A 103 -5.19 -4.11 -8.65
CA VAL A 103 -5.15 -2.65 -8.49
C VAL A 103 -5.54 -2.01 -9.83
N GLY A 104 -6.64 -1.25 -9.81
CA GLY A 104 -7.18 -0.64 -11.00
C GLY A 104 -6.25 0.42 -11.60
N GLY A 105 -6.57 0.84 -12.82
CA GLY A 105 -5.78 1.86 -13.52
C GLY A 105 -5.74 3.22 -12.80
N ILE A 106 -6.72 3.50 -11.92
CA ILE A 106 -6.81 4.77 -11.17
C ILE A 106 -5.78 4.77 -10.04
N GLU A 107 -5.75 3.71 -9.24
CA GLU A 107 -4.84 3.53 -8.13
C GLU A 107 -3.39 3.61 -8.61
N ARG A 108 -3.03 2.84 -9.65
CA ARG A 108 -1.68 2.86 -10.21
C ARG A 108 -1.28 4.26 -10.72
N SER A 109 -2.24 4.98 -11.30
CA SER A 109 -2.01 6.35 -11.78
C SER A 109 -1.79 7.34 -10.63
N ILE A 110 -2.54 7.22 -9.53
CA ILE A 110 -2.31 7.99 -8.30
C ILE A 110 -0.89 7.73 -7.80
N CYS A 111 -0.46 6.47 -7.79
CA CYS A 111 0.80 6.08 -7.19
C CYS A 111 2.03 6.56 -7.94
N ASN A 112 1.96 6.56 -9.27
CA ASN A 112 3.00 7.18 -10.09
C ASN A 112 3.12 8.70 -9.84
N LYS A 113 2.06 9.32 -9.32
CA LYS A 113 1.99 10.75 -9.01
C LYS A 113 2.27 11.08 -7.55
N THR A 114 2.36 10.07 -6.68
CA THR A 114 2.67 10.24 -5.26
C THR A 114 4.17 10.10 -5.01
N ARG A 115 4.72 11.00 -4.19
CA ARG A 115 6.10 10.95 -3.72
C ARG A 115 6.17 11.26 -2.24
N ASN A 116 7.21 10.77 -1.56
CA ASN A 116 7.51 11.20 -0.21
C ASN A 116 7.84 12.71 -0.20
N ASN A 117 7.41 13.39 0.86
CA ASN A 117 7.70 14.79 1.05
C ASN A 117 9.02 14.93 1.80
N ASP A 118 10.08 15.23 1.06
CA ASP A 118 11.42 15.41 1.61
C ASP A 118 11.38 16.48 2.72
N GLY A 119 11.58 16.06 3.97
CA GLY A 119 11.74 16.94 5.13
C GLY A 119 10.56 17.06 6.12
N THR A 120 9.38 16.47 5.86
CA THR A 120 8.22 16.61 6.77
C THR A 120 7.48 15.29 7.07
N GLY A 121 8.06 14.13 6.75
CA GLY A 121 7.49 12.83 7.18
C GLY A 121 6.14 12.47 6.55
N GLY A 122 5.86 12.91 5.32
CA GLY A 122 4.55 12.70 4.67
C GLY A 122 4.61 12.35 3.18
N VAL A 123 3.46 12.38 2.50
CA VAL A 123 3.33 12.08 1.06
C VAL A 123 2.65 13.22 0.30
N ILE A 124 3.08 13.44 -0.95
CA ILE A 124 2.46 14.41 -1.86
C ILE A 124 2.08 13.72 -3.16
N SER A 125 0.81 13.82 -3.51
CA SER A 125 0.27 13.40 -4.81
C SER A 125 0.03 14.63 -5.69
N LYS A 126 0.81 14.82 -6.76
CA LYS A 126 0.73 16.01 -7.64
C LYS A 126 0.08 15.68 -8.99
N GLY A 127 -0.67 16.63 -9.56
CA GLY A 127 -1.22 16.46 -10.91
C GLY A 127 -2.34 15.42 -11.01
N LEU A 128 -3.11 15.26 -9.94
CA LEU A 128 -4.28 14.40 -9.93
C LEU A 128 -5.40 15.00 -10.80
N THR A 129 -6.06 14.12 -11.53
CA THR A 129 -7.34 14.35 -12.19
C THR A 129 -8.47 14.34 -11.16
N LEU A 130 -9.62 14.91 -11.51
CA LEU A 130 -10.79 14.86 -10.63
C LEU A 130 -11.25 13.42 -10.32
N LYS A 131 -11.10 12.49 -11.28
CA LYS A 131 -11.44 11.07 -11.09
C LYS A 131 -10.54 10.42 -10.04
N GLU A 132 -9.24 10.67 -10.10
CA GLU A 132 -8.27 10.19 -9.10
C GLU A 132 -8.49 10.85 -7.73
N TYR A 133 -8.79 12.15 -7.71
CA TYR A 133 -9.12 12.84 -6.46
C TYR A 133 -10.35 12.25 -5.77
N ARG A 134 -11.43 12.00 -6.52
CA ARG A 134 -12.65 11.37 -5.98
C ARG A 134 -12.40 9.96 -5.45
N TYR A 135 -11.47 9.24 -6.07
CA TYR A 135 -11.05 7.94 -5.54
C TYR A 135 -10.42 8.08 -4.15
N ILE A 136 -9.47 9.01 -3.98
CA ILE A 136 -8.85 9.30 -2.68
C ILE A 136 -9.89 9.83 -1.68
N GLN A 137 -10.81 10.69 -2.14
CA GLN A 137 -11.90 11.21 -1.32
C GLN A 137 -12.83 10.12 -0.79
N ASN A 138 -13.10 9.08 -1.58
CA ASN A 138 -13.91 7.96 -1.10
C ASN A 138 -13.17 7.15 -0.02
N LEU A 139 -11.83 7.13 -0.04
CA LEU A 139 -11.02 6.48 0.99
C LEU A 139 -10.92 7.33 2.26
N GLN A 140 -10.82 8.65 2.13
CA GLN A 140 -10.81 9.60 3.25
C GLN A 140 -12.11 10.40 3.31
N GLY A 141 -13.04 9.97 4.17
CA GLY A 141 -14.36 10.57 4.31
C GLY A 141 -14.39 12.08 4.64
N GLU A 142 -13.27 12.68 5.03
CA GLU A 142 -13.16 14.11 5.36
C GLU A 142 -12.84 15.02 4.15
N LEU A 143 -12.52 14.46 2.98
CA LEU A 143 -12.22 15.23 1.78
C LEU A 143 -13.51 15.78 1.12
N LEU A 144 -13.49 17.06 0.73
CA LEU A 144 -14.66 17.77 0.21
C LEU A 144 -14.81 17.63 -1.31
N ASN A 145 -16.06 17.71 -1.78
CA ASN A 145 -16.35 17.59 -3.21
C ASN A 145 -15.79 18.79 -3.98
N LEU A 146 -14.82 18.52 -4.85
CA LEU A 146 -14.28 19.50 -5.80
C LEU A 146 -15.21 19.69 -7.01
N PRO A 147 -15.27 20.92 -7.59
CA PRO A 147 -16.00 21.19 -8.82
C PRO A 147 -15.56 20.34 -10.01
N ARG A 148 -16.43 20.21 -11.02
CA ARG A 148 -16.12 19.42 -12.23
C ARG A 148 -14.97 20.00 -13.05
N SER A 149 -14.74 21.31 -13.00
CA SER A 149 -13.65 21.95 -13.74
C SER A 149 -12.27 21.81 -13.09
N SER A 150 -12.19 21.24 -11.88
CA SER A 150 -10.94 21.16 -11.12
C SER A 150 -9.87 20.36 -11.86
N LYS A 151 -8.71 21.00 -12.05
CA LYS A 151 -7.53 20.42 -12.73
C LYS A 151 -6.29 20.59 -11.86
N ASN A 152 -5.29 19.75 -12.16
CA ASN A 152 -3.98 19.76 -11.53
C ASN A 152 -4.07 19.72 -9.99
N ILE A 153 -4.87 18.79 -9.49
CA ILE A 153 -5.16 18.69 -8.06
C ILE A 153 -3.91 18.13 -7.37
N THR A 154 -3.50 18.77 -6.29
CA THR A 154 -2.38 18.32 -5.46
C THR A 154 -2.89 18.03 -4.06
N VAL A 155 -2.70 16.81 -3.59
CA VAL A 155 -3.03 16.39 -2.23
C VAL A 155 -1.72 16.22 -1.47
N ARG A 156 -1.54 16.95 -0.38
CA ARG A 156 -0.40 16.83 0.54
C ARG A 156 -0.89 16.29 1.86
N PHE A 157 -0.24 15.23 2.29
CA PHE A 157 -0.40 14.64 3.59
C PHE A 157 0.90 14.88 4.34
N TYR A 158 0.85 15.68 5.39
CA TYR A 158 1.98 15.88 6.30
C TYR A 158 1.76 14.94 7.48
N GLY A 159 2.59 13.89 7.59
CA GLY A 159 2.57 13.02 8.76
C GLY A 159 3.13 13.79 9.94
N GLY A 160 2.34 14.03 10.98
CA GLY A 160 2.87 14.54 12.23
C GLY A 160 3.56 13.43 13.01
N ASP A 161 4.49 13.85 13.86
CA ASP A 161 5.19 13.00 14.82
C ASP A 161 4.20 12.12 15.60
N PHE A 162 4.59 10.85 15.82
CA PHE A 162 4.12 9.75 16.70
C PHE A 162 2.72 9.75 17.39
N ILE A 163 2.02 10.88 17.53
CA ILE A 163 0.78 11.12 18.26
C ILE A 163 -0.45 11.21 17.32
N GLY A 164 -0.28 11.00 16.01
CA GLY A 164 -1.42 10.82 15.08
C GLY A 164 -2.07 12.12 14.61
N ASP A 165 -1.52 13.29 14.93
CA ASP A 165 -1.93 14.54 14.30
C ASP A 165 -1.36 14.61 12.88
N PHE A 166 -2.20 14.70 11.85
CA PHE A 166 -1.73 14.92 10.48
C PHE A 166 -2.42 16.12 9.83
N ILE A 167 -1.69 16.83 8.98
CA ILE A 167 -2.23 17.96 8.23
C ILE A 167 -2.51 17.52 6.80
N LEU A 168 -3.76 17.67 6.37
CA LEU A 168 -4.21 17.41 5.02
C LEU A 168 -4.39 18.73 4.27
N GLN A 169 -3.65 18.90 3.18
CA GLN A 169 -3.76 20.07 2.32
C GLN A 169 -4.13 19.66 0.89
N VAL A 170 -5.13 20.31 0.31
CA VAL A 170 -5.53 20.08 -1.10
C VAL A 170 -5.47 21.38 -1.87
N ASP A 171 -4.66 21.41 -2.93
CA ASP A 171 -4.63 22.51 -3.88
C ASP A 171 -5.34 22.09 -5.16
N ALA A 172 -6.26 22.91 -5.66
CA ALA A 172 -6.96 22.66 -6.92
C ALA A 172 -7.10 23.95 -7.74
N ILE A 173 -6.89 23.85 -9.06
CA ILE A 173 -7.16 24.94 -10.00
C ILE A 173 -8.58 24.77 -10.52
N CYS A 174 -9.44 25.75 -10.25
CA CYS A 174 -10.85 25.76 -10.68
C CYS A 174 -11.13 26.96 -11.59
N GLN A 175 -12.24 26.94 -12.32
CA GLN A 175 -12.71 28.14 -13.03
C GLN A 175 -13.14 29.22 -12.05
N LYS A 176 -12.89 30.49 -12.41
CA LYS A 176 -13.17 31.64 -11.53
C LYS A 176 -14.64 31.71 -11.08
N ARG A 177 -15.56 31.40 -12.01
CA ARG A 177 -17.03 31.54 -11.86
C ARG A 177 -17.69 30.44 -11.00
N GLU A 178 -17.01 29.34 -10.72
CA GLU A 178 -17.61 28.24 -9.96
C GLU A 178 -17.76 28.58 -8.48
N ILE A 179 -18.91 28.27 -7.89
CA ILE A 179 -19.13 28.47 -6.46
C ILE A 179 -18.43 27.34 -5.71
N ILE A 180 -17.50 27.70 -4.82
CA ILE A 180 -16.86 26.76 -3.91
C ILE A 180 -17.30 27.16 -2.52
N LYS A 181 -17.84 26.21 -1.74
CA LYS A 181 -18.21 26.46 -0.35
C LYS A 181 -16.93 26.72 0.45
N THR A 182 -16.55 27.99 0.57
CA THR A 182 -15.46 28.42 1.43
C THR A 182 -15.92 28.32 2.88
N GLY A 183 -15.29 27.42 3.64
CA GLY A 183 -15.48 27.28 5.10
C GLY A 183 -14.18 27.56 5.85
N LYS A 184 -14.11 27.26 7.15
CA LYS A 184 -12.91 27.50 7.99
C LYS A 184 -11.59 27.01 7.36
N ASN A 185 -11.65 25.90 6.63
CA ASN A 185 -10.49 25.19 6.09
C ASN A 185 -10.26 25.39 4.58
N TRP A 186 -11.22 25.98 3.83
CA TRP A 186 -11.11 26.21 2.38
C TRP A 186 -10.95 27.70 2.08
N ARG A 187 -9.92 28.06 1.31
CA ARG A 187 -9.62 29.46 0.96
C ARG A 187 -9.23 29.58 -0.51
N VAL A 188 -9.64 30.68 -1.15
CA VAL A 188 -9.12 31.05 -2.47
C VAL A 188 -7.78 31.74 -2.25
N LYS A 189 -6.69 31.12 -2.71
CA LYS A 189 -5.34 31.64 -2.52
C LYS A 189 -4.96 32.67 -3.59
N SER A 190 -5.39 32.46 -4.84
CA SER A 190 -5.13 33.40 -5.93
C SER A 190 -6.13 33.26 -7.07
N THR A 191 -6.25 34.32 -7.87
CA THR A 191 -7.09 34.34 -9.08
C THR A 191 -6.27 34.84 -10.26
N SER A 192 -6.27 34.09 -11.37
CA SER A 192 -5.61 34.49 -12.62
C SER A 192 -6.62 35.10 -13.58
N LYS A 193 -6.43 36.38 -13.94
CA LYS A 193 -7.24 37.03 -14.98
C LYS A 193 -6.94 36.48 -16.39
N LYS A 194 -5.69 36.07 -16.65
CA LYS A 194 -5.23 35.60 -17.97
C LYS A 194 -5.87 34.28 -18.38
N ASN A 195 -6.10 33.38 -17.42
CA ASN A 195 -6.61 32.03 -17.69
C ASN A 195 -8.05 31.82 -17.17
N ASP A 196 -8.70 32.86 -16.65
CA ASP A 196 -10.01 32.81 -15.96
C ASP A 196 -10.12 31.70 -14.90
N THR A 197 -9.02 31.45 -14.17
CA THR A 197 -8.93 30.41 -13.14
C THR A 197 -8.68 30.97 -11.75
N LYS A 198 -8.94 30.16 -10.73
CA LYS A 198 -8.59 30.43 -9.34
C LYS A 198 -7.92 29.21 -8.70
N LEU A 199 -6.92 29.48 -7.87
CA LEU A 199 -6.29 28.47 -7.03
C LEU A 199 -7.02 28.43 -5.70
N VAL A 200 -7.47 27.24 -5.35
CA VAL A 200 -8.25 26.99 -4.14
C VAL A 200 -7.47 26.01 -3.30
N VAL A 201 -7.34 26.33 -2.02
CA VAL A 201 -6.55 25.57 -1.06
C VAL A 201 -7.43 25.15 0.10
N TYR A 202 -7.42 23.87 0.41
CA TYR A 202 -7.90 23.29 1.65
C TYR A 202 -6.72 23.07 2.59
N SER A 203 -6.87 23.37 3.87
CA SER A 203 -5.96 22.93 4.91
C SER A 203 -6.74 22.62 6.18
N ALA A 204 -6.63 21.40 6.67
CA ALA A 204 -7.22 20.99 7.94
C ALA A 204 -6.27 20.07 8.72
N PRO A 205 -6.23 20.17 10.05
CA PRO A 205 -5.82 19.04 10.88
C PRO A 205 -6.87 17.96 10.70
N ALA A 206 -6.45 16.77 10.29
CA ALA A 206 -7.31 15.60 10.25
C ALA A 206 -7.19 14.87 11.58
N LYS A 207 -8.33 14.41 12.10
CA LYS A 207 -8.47 13.80 13.42
C LYS A 207 -8.46 12.27 13.36
#